data_AF-A0A520FXL7-F1
#
_entry.id   AF-A0A520FXL7-F1
#
_cell.length_a   1.000
_cell.length_b   1.000
_cell.length_c   1.000
_cell.angle_alpha   90.00
_cell.angle_beta   90.00
_cell.angle_gamma   90.00
#
_symmetry.space_group_name_H-M   'P 1'
#
loop_
_entity.id
_entity.type
_entity.pdbx_description
1 polymer ?
#
loop_
_entity_poly.entity_id
_entity_poly.type
_entity_poly.pdbx_seq_one_letter_code
_entity_poly.pdbx_strand_id
1 'polypeptide(L)'
;MARDRANWKATRLPSMFAAAALLVACSMLIYQAVRESFPRIGLRSFRGQPAQLSQLQLSRYEHELFSELQQWNRPSPRYPDRGGRSRERRWRQLSDDGLELAHIVLQVLQPDGGYVYPIDGPMRRLEELAKDGDQGAMCLMITLVDRIRSTTATTAQREAARFWLQQGAQRGHPECQLQLGRRLLLGSGGFAKDQERGLKLELAARRNGYAHDLDGLISYFQSQWSPSPSGLRRLYCWSWIEAQTRLSDRPRRMLESLRAEAQRSDASDLASLADALEQTRFTLRDCVDMGSGR
;
A
#
# COMPACT_ATOMS: atom_id res chain seq x y z
N MET A 1 -21.93 -20.70 -79.53
CA MET A 1 -22.86 -21.20 -78.47
C MET A 1 -22.24 -22.48 -77.95
N ALA A 2 -21.93 -22.72 -76.68
CA ALA A 2 -22.24 -22.07 -75.42
C ALA A 2 -21.00 -22.15 -74.50
N ARG A 3 -20.80 -21.12 -73.66
CA ARG A 3 -19.78 -21.10 -72.60
C ARG A 3 -20.35 -21.81 -71.38
N ASP A 4 -19.77 -22.94 -70.99
CA ASP A 4 -20.01 -23.58 -69.69
C ASP A 4 -19.53 -22.68 -68.56
N ARG A 5 -20.46 -22.22 -67.73
CA ARG A 5 -20.15 -21.55 -66.46
C ARG A 5 -20.08 -22.60 -65.37
N ALA A 6 -18.86 -22.97 -64.98
CA ALA A 6 -18.61 -23.69 -63.75
C ALA A 6 -18.98 -22.81 -62.54
N ASN A 7 -20.08 -23.16 -61.87
CA ASN A 7 -20.49 -22.58 -60.59
C ASN A 7 -19.52 -23.00 -59.49
N TRP A 8 -18.50 -22.18 -59.22
CA TRP A 8 -17.76 -22.25 -57.96
C TRP A 8 -18.64 -21.68 -56.85
N LYS A 9 -19.22 -22.56 -56.03
CA LYS A 9 -19.83 -22.18 -54.75
C LYS A 9 -18.74 -21.54 -53.89
N ALA A 10 -18.77 -20.21 -53.79
CA ALA A 10 -17.96 -19.45 -52.85
C ALA A 10 -18.15 -20.04 -51.44
N THR A 11 -17.08 -20.63 -50.92
CA THR A 11 -17.00 -21.22 -49.60
C THR A 11 -17.28 -20.15 -48.53
N ARG A 12 -18.34 -20.37 -47.74
CA ARG A 12 -18.75 -19.56 -46.58
C ARG A 12 -17.78 -19.69 -45.39
N LEU A 13 -16.47 -19.56 -45.61
CA LEU A 13 -15.48 -19.54 -44.53
C LEU A 13 -15.29 -18.16 -43.84
N PRO A 14 -15.42 -16.98 -44.47
CA PRO A 14 -15.09 -15.71 -43.80
C PRO A 14 -16.10 -15.32 -42.70
N SER A 15 -17.34 -15.80 -42.76
CA SER A 15 -18.37 -15.48 -41.76
C SER A 15 -18.18 -16.21 -40.43
N MET A 16 -17.65 -17.43 -40.42
CA MET A 16 -17.39 -18.17 -39.17
C MET A 16 -16.21 -17.57 -38.39
N PHE A 17 -15.14 -17.14 -39.08
CA PHE A 17 -14.02 -16.46 -38.42
C PHE A 17 -14.43 -15.09 -37.86
N ALA A 18 -15.27 -14.35 -38.58
CA ALA A 18 -15.82 -13.08 -38.09
C ALA A 18 -16.73 -13.28 -36.87
N ALA A 19 -17.59 -14.30 -36.87
CA ALA A 19 -18.45 -14.63 -35.73
C ALA A 19 -17.65 -15.11 -34.51
N ALA A 20 -16.62 -15.95 -34.71
CA ALA A 20 -15.73 -16.39 -33.64
C ALA A 20 -14.93 -15.22 -33.04
N ALA A 21 -14.39 -14.32 -33.89
CA ALA A 21 -13.70 -13.12 -33.43
C ALA A 21 -14.64 -12.20 -32.63
N LEU A 22 -15.89 -12.04 -33.07
CA LEU A 22 -16.91 -11.27 -32.36
C LEU A 22 -17.24 -11.89 -30.99
N LEU A 23 -17.42 -13.22 -30.92
CA LEU A 23 -17.68 -13.93 -29.67
C LEU A 23 -16.51 -13.80 -28.67
N VAL A 24 -15.27 -13.92 -29.14
CA VAL A 24 -14.08 -13.70 -28.30
C VAL A 24 -14.01 -12.26 -27.82
N ALA A 25 -14.25 -11.28 -28.69
CA ALA A 25 -14.27 -9.87 -28.31
C ALA A 25 -15.38 -9.57 -27.29
N CYS A 26 -16.60 -10.06 -27.49
CA CYS A 26 -17.69 -9.94 -26.53
C CYS A 26 -17.37 -10.61 -25.20
N SER A 27 -16.80 -11.81 -25.21
CA SER A 27 -16.39 -12.53 -23.99
C SER A 27 -15.30 -11.76 -23.23
N MET A 28 -14.35 -11.18 -23.94
CA MET A 28 -13.29 -10.35 -23.36
C MET A 28 -13.84 -9.06 -22.75
N LEU A 29 -14.80 -8.41 -23.41
CA LEU A 29 -15.49 -7.23 -22.88
C LEU A 29 -16.32 -7.55 -21.64
N ILE A 30 -17.08 -8.66 -21.68
CA ILE A 30 -17.85 -9.14 -20.53
C ILE A 30 -16.89 -9.42 -19.37
N TYR A 31 -15.80 -10.17 -19.61
CA TYR A 31 -14.81 -10.44 -18.57
C TYR A 31 -14.24 -9.15 -18.00
N GLN A 32 -13.82 -8.19 -18.83
CA GLN A 32 -13.29 -6.91 -18.33
C GLN A 32 -14.32 -6.15 -17.48
N ALA A 33 -15.61 -6.25 -17.80
CA ALA A 33 -16.68 -5.63 -17.03
C ALA A 33 -16.98 -6.34 -15.69
N VAL A 34 -16.69 -7.64 -15.57
CA VAL A 34 -17.04 -8.44 -14.38
C VAL A 34 -15.84 -9.06 -13.65
N ARG A 35 -14.60 -8.80 -14.07
CA ARG A 35 -13.40 -9.49 -13.56
C ARG A 35 -13.21 -9.36 -12.05
N GLU A 36 -13.67 -8.27 -11.45
CA GLU A 36 -13.59 -8.03 -10.00
C GLU A 36 -14.59 -8.89 -9.20
N SER A 37 -15.49 -9.59 -9.88
CA SER A 37 -16.41 -10.57 -9.28
C SER A 37 -15.84 -12.00 -9.26
N PHE A 38 -14.70 -12.24 -9.90
CA PHE A 38 -14.10 -13.57 -10.03
C PHE A 38 -12.65 -13.58 -9.53
N PRO A 39 -12.13 -14.73 -9.11
CA PRO A 39 -10.70 -14.87 -8.81
C PRO A 39 -9.83 -14.42 -9.98
N ARG A 40 -8.68 -13.83 -9.68
CA ARG A 40 -7.76 -13.34 -10.69
C ARG A 40 -7.20 -14.48 -11.55
N ILE A 41 -7.60 -14.49 -12.81
CA ILE A 41 -7.13 -15.45 -13.82
C ILE A 41 -5.79 -14.97 -14.40
N GLY A 42 -4.87 -15.91 -14.68
CA GLY A 42 -3.61 -15.62 -15.36
C GLY A 42 -2.41 -15.34 -14.43
N LEU A 43 -2.59 -15.43 -13.12
CA LEU A 43 -1.46 -15.58 -12.20
C LEU A 43 -0.92 -17.01 -12.27
N ARG A 44 0.41 -17.13 -12.38
CA ARG A 44 1.07 -18.43 -12.22
C ARG A 44 0.87 -18.91 -10.78
N SER A 45 0.75 -20.22 -10.58
CA SER A 45 0.73 -20.79 -9.24
C SER A 45 2.01 -20.40 -8.49
N PHE A 46 1.90 -20.20 -7.17
CA PHE A 46 3.06 -20.01 -6.33
C PHE A 46 3.99 -21.23 -6.41
N ARG A 47 5.29 -20.99 -6.63
CA ARG A 47 6.31 -22.04 -6.80
C ARG A 47 7.40 -22.04 -5.72
N GLY A 48 7.29 -21.19 -4.71
CA GLY A 48 8.31 -21.04 -3.68
C GLY A 48 8.37 -22.24 -2.73
N GLN A 49 9.58 -22.78 -2.52
CA GLN A 49 9.87 -23.61 -1.34
C GLN A 49 10.31 -22.69 -0.18
N PRO A 50 9.84 -22.91 1.07
CA PRO A 50 10.19 -22.08 2.24
C PRO A 50 11.70 -21.93 2.51
N ALA A 51 12.55 -22.80 1.94
CA ALA A 51 13.99 -22.84 2.19
C ALA A 51 14.86 -21.93 1.30
N GLN A 52 14.29 -21.20 0.33
CA GLN A 52 15.10 -20.43 -0.64
C GLN A 52 15.54 -19.04 -0.16
N LEU A 53 14.82 -18.40 0.76
CA LEU A 53 15.15 -17.06 1.26
C LEU A 53 15.79 -17.13 2.64
N SER A 54 16.93 -16.46 2.84
CA SER A 54 17.40 -16.18 4.20
C SER A 54 16.42 -15.27 4.92
N GLN A 55 16.39 -15.31 6.26
CA GLN A 55 15.50 -14.42 7.04
C GLN A 55 15.73 -12.93 6.74
N LEU A 56 16.98 -12.53 6.46
CA LEU A 56 17.29 -11.16 6.09
C LEU A 56 16.67 -10.78 4.73
N GLN A 57 16.71 -11.69 3.75
CA GLN A 57 16.07 -11.44 2.45
C GLN A 57 14.55 -11.37 2.59
N LEU A 58 13.95 -12.27 3.37
CA LEU A 58 12.51 -12.28 3.64
C LEU A 58 12.08 -10.95 4.26
N SER A 59 12.74 -10.52 5.35
CA SER A 59 12.42 -9.26 6.03
C SER A 59 12.54 -8.04 5.10
N ARG A 60 13.57 -7.99 4.24
CA ARG A 60 13.71 -6.93 3.24
C ARG A 60 12.58 -6.95 2.21
N TYR A 61 12.19 -8.13 1.73
CA TYR A 61 11.13 -8.28 0.73
C TYR A 61 9.77 -7.92 1.32
N GLU A 62 9.50 -8.31 2.56
CA GLU A 62 8.31 -7.91 3.30
C GLU A 62 8.25 -6.41 3.52
N HIS A 63 9.34 -5.79 4.00
CA HIS A 63 9.42 -4.35 4.19
C HIS A 63 9.18 -3.59 2.88
N GLU A 64 9.79 -4.04 1.77
CA GLU A 64 9.53 -3.50 0.44
C GLU A 64 8.04 -3.62 0.05
N LEU A 65 7.45 -4.81 0.20
CA LEU A 65 6.05 -5.06 -0.14
C LEU A 65 5.13 -4.13 0.66
N PHE A 66 5.24 -4.13 1.99
CA PHE A 66 4.37 -3.37 2.88
C PHE A 66 4.48 -1.85 2.67
N SER A 67 5.70 -1.34 2.44
CA SER A 67 5.93 0.09 2.19
C SER A 67 5.19 0.64 0.97
N GLU A 68 4.77 -0.24 0.05
CA GLU A 68 4.19 0.11 -1.24
C GLU A 68 2.71 -0.27 -1.35
N LEU A 69 2.15 -1.03 -0.40
CA LEU A 69 0.75 -1.47 -0.42
C LEU A 69 -0.24 -0.32 -0.37
N GLN A 70 0.10 0.76 0.35
CA GLN A 70 -0.79 1.92 0.46
C GLN A 70 -0.97 2.67 -0.85
N GLN A 71 0.10 2.72 -1.62
CA GLN A 71 0.16 3.36 -2.91
C GLN A 71 -0.06 2.36 -4.04
N TRP A 72 -0.52 1.12 -3.79
CA TRP A 72 -0.38 -0.06 -4.68
C TRP A 72 -0.63 0.16 -6.19
N ASN A 73 -1.56 1.05 -6.58
CA ASN A 73 -1.86 1.42 -7.97
C ASN A 73 -1.58 2.89 -8.31
N ARG A 74 -0.91 3.62 -7.43
CA ARG A 74 -0.53 5.04 -7.57
C ARG A 74 1.00 5.18 -7.64
N PRO A 75 1.53 6.19 -8.34
CA PRO A 75 2.96 6.42 -8.38
C PRO A 75 3.56 6.66 -6.99
N SER A 76 4.78 6.18 -6.78
CA SER A 76 5.62 6.43 -5.61
C SER A 76 7.03 6.80 -6.08
N PRO A 77 7.91 7.34 -5.21
CA PRO A 77 9.31 7.55 -5.56
C PRO A 77 10.02 6.29 -6.09
N ARG A 78 9.66 5.11 -5.57
CA ARG A 78 10.20 3.81 -6.05
C ARG A 78 9.60 3.37 -7.38
N TYR A 79 8.30 3.61 -7.59
CA TYR A 79 7.59 3.25 -8.82
C TYR A 79 6.91 4.48 -9.42
N PRO A 80 7.64 5.27 -10.23
CA PRO A 80 7.11 6.52 -10.77
C PRO A 80 6.14 6.32 -11.94
N ASP A 81 6.05 5.10 -12.50
CA ASP A 81 5.20 4.85 -13.66
C ASP A 81 3.71 4.93 -13.33
N ARG A 82 2.98 5.57 -14.24
CA ARG A 82 1.52 5.62 -14.18
C ARG A 82 0.96 4.25 -14.50
N GLY A 83 0.06 3.79 -13.64
CA GLY A 83 -0.67 2.54 -13.84
C GLY A 83 0.03 1.30 -13.28
N GLY A 84 1.13 1.40 -12.52
CA GLY A 84 1.58 0.31 -11.64
C GLY A 84 2.30 -0.88 -12.31
N ARG A 85 2.69 -0.78 -13.58
CA ARG A 85 3.36 -1.88 -14.32
C ARG A 85 4.69 -2.29 -13.70
N SER A 86 5.54 -1.33 -13.34
CA SER A 86 6.85 -1.68 -12.77
C SER A 86 6.70 -2.32 -11.40
N ARG A 87 5.72 -1.86 -10.62
CA ARG A 87 5.38 -2.46 -9.33
C ARG A 87 4.87 -3.88 -9.47
N GLU A 88 3.94 -4.11 -10.39
CA GLU A 88 3.41 -5.45 -10.62
C GLU A 88 4.51 -6.42 -11.05
N ARG A 89 5.40 -6.01 -11.96
CA ARG A 89 6.57 -6.83 -12.34
C ARG A 89 7.43 -7.15 -11.13
N ARG A 90 7.71 -6.17 -10.28
CA ARG A 90 8.53 -6.37 -9.08
C ARG A 90 7.84 -7.29 -8.08
N TRP A 91 6.54 -7.13 -7.81
CA TRP A 91 5.81 -8.03 -6.91
C TRP A 91 5.71 -9.47 -7.45
N ARG A 92 5.61 -9.64 -8.78
CA ARG A 92 5.71 -10.97 -9.40
C ARG A 92 7.08 -11.58 -9.18
N GLN A 93 8.15 -10.79 -9.32
CA GLN A 93 9.50 -11.24 -8.99
C GLN A 93 9.63 -11.65 -7.51
N LEU A 94 9.12 -10.86 -6.56
CA LEU A 94 9.12 -11.23 -5.14
C LEU A 94 8.42 -12.57 -4.89
N SER A 95 7.28 -12.80 -5.56
CA SER A 95 6.55 -14.08 -5.53
C SER A 95 7.37 -15.21 -6.14
N ASP A 96 7.99 -15.00 -7.30
CA ASP A 96 8.81 -16.01 -7.99
C ASP A 96 10.07 -16.37 -7.17
N ASP A 97 10.62 -15.41 -6.44
CA ASP A 97 11.74 -15.59 -5.50
C ASP A 97 11.32 -16.29 -4.19
N GLY A 98 10.02 -16.51 -3.96
CA GLY A 98 9.50 -17.28 -2.83
C GLY A 98 8.79 -16.48 -1.72
N LEU A 99 8.52 -15.18 -1.88
CA LEU A 99 7.67 -14.45 -0.94
C LEU A 99 6.19 -14.75 -1.20
N GLU A 100 5.61 -15.67 -0.43
CA GLU A 100 4.20 -16.06 -0.56
C GLU A 100 3.24 -14.87 -0.35
N LEU A 101 3.56 -13.95 0.55
CA LEU A 101 2.75 -12.74 0.78
C LEU A 101 2.60 -11.89 -0.47
N ALA A 102 3.64 -11.78 -1.32
CA ALA A 102 3.54 -11.06 -2.59
C ALA A 102 2.63 -11.78 -3.59
N HIS A 103 2.65 -13.12 -3.59
CA HIS A 103 1.72 -13.91 -4.40
C HIS A 103 0.27 -13.66 -3.99
N ILE A 104 -0.01 -13.72 -2.69
CA ILE A 104 -1.35 -13.47 -2.12
C ILE A 104 -1.80 -12.05 -2.43
N VAL A 105 -0.92 -11.05 -2.25
CA VAL A 105 -1.22 -9.66 -2.63
C VAL A 105 -1.61 -9.58 -4.09
N LEU A 106 -0.90 -10.23 -5.00
CA LEU A 106 -1.20 -10.21 -6.43
C LEU A 106 -2.54 -10.86 -6.75
N GLN A 107 -2.99 -11.85 -5.98
CA GLN A 107 -4.31 -12.46 -6.16
C GLN A 107 -5.44 -11.46 -5.91
N VAL A 108 -5.23 -10.48 -5.02
CA VAL A 108 -6.23 -9.48 -4.62
C VAL A 108 -6.04 -8.15 -5.35
N LEU A 109 -4.80 -7.72 -5.54
CA LEU A 109 -4.44 -6.42 -6.09
C LEU A 109 -3.68 -6.61 -7.40
N GLN A 110 -4.16 -5.96 -8.45
CA GLN A 110 -3.43 -5.85 -9.71
C GLN A 110 -2.97 -4.41 -9.92
N PRO A 111 -1.73 -4.07 -9.52
CA PRO A 111 -1.20 -2.72 -9.73
C PRO A 111 -1.36 -2.27 -11.19
N ASP A 112 -1.10 -3.14 -12.16
CA ASP A 112 -1.27 -2.85 -13.59
C ASP A 112 -2.75 -2.73 -13.99
N GLY A 113 -3.25 -1.51 -14.09
CA GLY A 113 -4.65 -1.24 -14.40
C GLY A 113 -5.55 -1.09 -13.17
N GLY A 114 -5.01 -1.28 -11.96
CA GLY A 114 -5.66 -0.87 -10.72
C GLY A 114 -6.92 -1.66 -10.35
N TYR A 115 -6.97 -2.95 -10.69
CA TYR A 115 -8.10 -3.83 -10.37
C TYR A 115 -7.98 -4.45 -8.98
N VAL A 116 -9.13 -4.66 -8.34
CA VAL A 116 -9.24 -5.34 -7.04
C VAL A 116 -10.13 -6.56 -7.16
N TYR A 117 -9.65 -7.71 -6.70
CA TYR A 117 -10.28 -9.02 -6.83
C TYR A 117 -10.86 -9.52 -5.50
N PRO A 118 -11.74 -10.53 -5.53
CA PRO A 118 -12.32 -11.12 -4.33
C PRO A 118 -11.24 -11.72 -3.40
N ILE A 119 -11.42 -11.51 -2.10
CA ILE A 119 -10.41 -11.88 -1.09
C ILE A 119 -10.60 -13.30 -0.53
N ASP A 120 -11.70 -14.01 -0.78
CA ASP A 120 -12.06 -15.20 0.01
C ASP A 120 -11.00 -16.30 0.05
N GLY A 121 -10.42 -16.66 -1.11
CA GLY A 121 -9.30 -17.59 -1.18
C GLY A 121 -8.03 -17.06 -0.51
N PRO A 122 -7.55 -15.87 -0.92
CA PRO A 122 -6.43 -15.17 -0.29
C PRO A 122 -6.53 -15.07 1.24
N MET A 123 -7.71 -14.71 1.76
CA MET A 123 -7.95 -14.55 3.19
C MET A 123 -7.82 -15.87 3.95
N ARG A 124 -8.40 -16.97 3.42
CA ARG A 124 -8.23 -18.30 4.03
C ARG A 124 -6.76 -18.69 4.14
N ARG A 125 -5.99 -18.45 3.07
CA ARG A 125 -4.55 -18.74 3.08
C ARG A 125 -3.79 -17.88 4.08
N LEU A 126 -4.12 -16.60 4.20
CA LEU A 126 -3.52 -15.72 5.21
C LEU A 126 -3.84 -16.19 6.63
N GLU A 127 -5.08 -16.64 6.89
CA GLU A 127 -5.44 -17.17 8.19
C GLU A 127 -4.68 -18.46 8.55
N GLU A 128 -4.43 -19.34 7.57
CA GLU A 128 -3.56 -20.51 7.76
C GLU A 128 -2.14 -20.08 8.15
N LEU A 129 -1.52 -19.19 7.36
CA LEU A 129 -0.17 -18.68 7.63
C LEU A 129 -0.08 -18.01 9.01
N ALA A 130 -1.09 -17.21 9.39
CA ALA A 130 -1.12 -16.56 10.69
C ALA A 130 -1.27 -17.56 11.85
N LYS A 131 -2.04 -18.65 11.68
CA LYS A 131 -2.12 -19.75 12.66
C LYS A 131 -0.78 -20.45 12.82
N ASP A 132 -0.03 -20.59 11.73
CA ASP A 132 1.33 -21.14 11.70
C ASP A 132 2.40 -20.17 12.24
N GLY A 133 1.99 -18.94 12.61
CA GLY A 133 2.85 -17.96 13.26
C GLY A 133 3.46 -16.90 12.33
N ASP A 134 3.07 -16.87 11.06
CA ASP A 134 3.52 -15.85 10.09
C ASP A 134 2.99 -14.46 10.50
N GLN A 135 3.89 -13.59 10.96
CA GLN A 135 3.54 -12.26 11.44
C GLN A 135 3.23 -11.28 10.30
N GLY A 136 3.77 -11.50 9.10
CA GLY A 136 3.46 -10.71 7.92
C GLY A 136 2.02 -10.96 7.48
N ALA A 137 1.57 -12.21 7.46
CA ALA A 137 0.19 -12.59 7.21
C ALA A 137 -0.79 -11.93 8.20
N MET A 138 -0.40 -11.84 9.48
CA MET A 138 -1.20 -11.19 10.52
C MET A 138 -1.55 -9.73 10.21
N CYS A 139 -0.60 -8.92 9.71
CA CYS A 139 -0.87 -7.53 9.28
C CYS A 139 -1.39 -7.40 7.85
N LEU A 140 -1.15 -8.38 6.97
CA LEU A 140 -1.55 -8.25 5.58
C LEU A 140 -3.08 -8.31 5.43
N MET A 141 -3.76 -9.12 6.23
CA MET A 141 -5.22 -9.29 6.16
C MET A 141 -5.97 -7.96 6.26
N ILE A 142 -5.68 -7.15 7.28
CA ILE A 142 -6.38 -5.87 7.47
C ILE A 142 -6.08 -4.88 6.33
N THR A 143 -4.88 -4.95 5.75
CA THR A 143 -4.54 -4.13 4.58
C THR A 143 -5.39 -4.50 3.39
N LEU A 144 -5.53 -5.80 3.08
CA LEU A 144 -6.31 -6.26 1.94
C LEU A 144 -7.82 -6.05 2.15
N VAL A 145 -8.32 -6.27 3.36
CA VAL A 145 -9.70 -5.97 3.75
C VAL A 145 -10.03 -4.49 3.54
N ASP A 146 -9.10 -3.58 3.82
CA ASP A 146 -9.28 -2.15 3.58
C ASP A 146 -9.24 -1.75 2.08
N ARG A 147 -8.74 -2.62 1.19
CA ARG A 147 -8.66 -2.36 -0.26
C ARG A 147 -9.86 -2.85 -1.04
N ILE A 148 -10.49 -3.93 -0.59
CA ILE A 148 -11.69 -4.42 -1.23
C ILE A 148 -12.87 -3.50 -0.92
N ARG A 149 -13.88 -3.50 -1.80
CA ARG A 149 -15.10 -2.73 -1.57
C ARG A 149 -15.71 -3.13 -0.23
N SER A 150 -16.15 -2.16 0.56
CA SER A 150 -16.67 -2.39 1.92
C SER A 150 -17.81 -3.41 1.98
N THR A 151 -18.60 -3.51 0.91
CA THR A 151 -19.69 -4.48 0.74
C THR A 151 -19.21 -5.91 0.47
N THR A 152 -17.96 -6.10 0.08
CA THR A 152 -17.39 -7.40 -0.30
C THR A 152 -16.74 -8.11 0.88
N ALA A 153 -16.12 -7.37 1.81
CA ALA A 153 -15.61 -7.95 3.03
C ALA A 153 -16.77 -8.41 3.93
N THR A 154 -16.71 -9.65 4.43
CA THR A 154 -17.67 -10.12 5.43
C THR A 154 -17.32 -9.56 6.82
N THR A 155 -18.30 -9.57 7.73
CA THR A 155 -18.04 -9.18 9.13
C THR A 155 -17.01 -10.08 9.79
N ALA A 156 -17.07 -11.39 9.53
CA ALA A 156 -16.10 -12.35 10.02
C ALA A 156 -14.68 -12.05 9.51
N GLN A 157 -14.51 -11.71 8.22
CA GLN A 157 -13.21 -11.33 7.67
C GLN A 157 -12.63 -10.07 8.32
N ARG A 158 -13.48 -9.06 8.55
CA ARG A 158 -13.07 -7.84 9.27
C ARG A 158 -12.66 -8.12 10.72
N GLU A 159 -13.40 -8.99 11.41
CA GLU A 159 -13.09 -9.40 12.78
C GLU A 159 -11.79 -10.19 12.86
N ALA A 160 -11.60 -11.17 11.97
CA ALA A 160 -10.37 -11.94 11.86
C ALA A 160 -9.16 -11.03 11.58
N ALA A 161 -9.29 -10.09 10.64
CA ALA A 161 -8.24 -9.14 10.31
C ALA A 161 -7.86 -8.23 11.50
N ARG A 162 -8.85 -7.76 12.28
CA ARG A 162 -8.58 -6.99 13.51
C ARG A 162 -7.89 -7.83 14.58
N PHE A 163 -8.38 -9.04 14.79
CA PHE A 163 -7.80 -9.98 15.75
C PHE A 163 -6.32 -10.24 15.42
N TRP A 164 -6.02 -10.64 14.18
CA TRP A 164 -4.65 -10.95 13.77
C TRP A 164 -3.73 -9.73 13.80
N LEU A 165 -4.22 -8.55 13.40
CA LEU A 165 -3.46 -7.30 13.54
C LEU A 165 -3.00 -7.08 14.99
N GLN A 166 -3.89 -7.29 15.97
CA GLN A 166 -3.53 -7.16 17.38
C GLN A 166 -2.49 -8.19 17.81
N GLN A 167 -2.63 -9.44 17.38
CA GLN A 167 -1.68 -10.51 17.68
C GLN A 167 -0.29 -10.23 17.12
N GLY A 168 -0.18 -9.83 15.85
CA GLY A 168 1.10 -9.50 15.24
C GLY A 168 1.75 -8.25 15.85
N ALA A 169 0.95 -7.25 16.23
CA ALA A 169 1.45 -6.06 16.91
C ALA A 169 1.99 -6.39 18.31
N GLN A 170 1.32 -7.29 19.04
CA GLN A 170 1.76 -7.78 20.34
C GLN A 170 3.08 -8.57 20.24
N ARG A 171 3.27 -9.33 19.15
CA ARG A 171 4.53 -10.03 18.86
C ARG A 171 5.66 -9.10 18.40
N GLY A 172 5.37 -7.83 18.17
CA GLY A 172 6.38 -6.83 17.82
C GLY A 172 6.59 -6.63 16.33
N HIS A 173 5.76 -7.22 15.45
CA HIS A 173 5.91 -7.05 14.01
C HIS A 173 5.75 -5.56 13.64
N PRO A 174 6.77 -4.91 13.04
CA PRO A 174 6.73 -3.46 12.83
C PRO A 174 5.55 -2.99 12.00
N GLU A 175 5.16 -3.73 10.95
CA GLU A 175 4.00 -3.39 10.13
C GLU A 175 2.70 -3.46 10.94
N CYS A 176 2.54 -4.51 11.77
CA CYS A 176 1.36 -4.64 12.61
C CYS A 176 1.29 -3.48 13.61
N GLN A 177 2.42 -3.10 14.20
CA GLN A 177 2.52 -1.98 15.12
C GLN A 177 2.15 -0.66 14.43
N LEU A 178 2.67 -0.41 13.22
CA LEU A 178 2.35 0.77 12.43
C LEU A 178 0.84 0.87 12.18
N GLN A 179 0.27 -0.22 11.67
CA GLN A 179 -1.13 -0.30 11.28
C GLN A 179 -2.09 -0.21 12.47
N LEU A 180 -1.78 -0.88 13.59
CA LEU A 180 -2.56 -0.77 14.82
C LEU A 180 -2.41 0.62 15.44
N GLY A 181 -1.18 1.13 15.49
CA GLY A 181 -0.87 2.42 16.07
C GLY A 181 -1.64 3.56 15.41
N ARG A 182 -1.66 3.60 14.07
CA ARG A 182 -2.46 4.57 13.31
C ARG A 182 -3.95 4.49 13.64
N ARG A 183 -4.51 3.28 13.72
CA ARG A 183 -5.93 3.06 14.00
C ARG A 183 -6.30 3.49 15.42
N LEU A 184 -5.43 3.27 16.40
CA LEU A 184 -5.60 3.75 17.77
C LEU A 184 -5.43 5.28 17.87
N LEU A 185 -4.48 5.89 17.15
CA LEU A 185 -4.34 7.35 17.11
C LEU A 185 -5.62 8.04 16.61
N LEU A 186 -6.26 7.45 15.59
CA LEU A 186 -7.41 8.03 14.91
C LEU A 186 -8.76 7.53 15.45
N GLY A 187 -8.80 6.42 16.19
CA GLY A 187 -10.05 5.75 16.56
C GLY A 187 -10.82 5.22 15.34
N SER A 188 -10.14 4.45 14.48
CA SER A 188 -10.69 4.00 13.19
C SER A 188 -10.57 2.49 12.99
N GLY A 189 -11.23 1.96 11.95
CA GLY A 189 -11.12 0.54 11.58
C GLY A 189 -11.68 -0.43 12.63
N GLY A 190 -12.62 0.02 13.46
CA GLY A 190 -13.19 -0.77 14.56
C GLY A 190 -12.37 -0.75 15.85
N PHE A 191 -11.35 0.11 15.95
CA PHE A 191 -10.57 0.32 17.17
C PHE A 191 -10.97 1.63 17.85
N ALA A 192 -11.12 1.59 19.17
CA ALA A 192 -11.32 2.79 19.97
C ALA A 192 -10.05 3.66 19.96
N LYS A 193 -10.24 4.98 20.07
CA LYS A 193 -9.13 5.93 20.10
C LYS A 193 -8.32 5.74 21.40
N ASP A 194 -7.03 5.51 21.27
CA ASP A 194 -6.04 5.40 22.34
C ASP A 194 -4.73 6.01 21.84
N GLN A 195 -4.56 7.31 22.10
CA GLN A 195 -3.48 8.08 21.49
C GLN A 195 -2.11 7.73 22.07
N GLU A 196 -2.04 7.40 23.36
CA GLU A 196 -0.78 7.04 24.02
C GLU A 196 -0.24 5.73 23.46
N ARG A 197 -1.08 4.68 23.46
CA ARG A 197 -0.70 3.38 22.88
C ARG A 197 -0.46 3.50 21.38
N GLY A 198 -1.30 4.27 20.69
CA GLY A 198 -1.18 4.51 19.26
C GLY A 198 0.17 5.10 18.89
N LEU A 199 0.57 6.18 19.57
CA LEU A 199 1.86 6.84 19.36
C LEU A 199 3.04 5.90 19.68
N LYS A 200 2.97 5.16 20.78
CA LYS A 200 4.01 4.21 21.16
C LYS A 200 4.26 3.16 20.07
N LEU A 201 3.20 2.60 19.49
CA LEU A 201 3.29 1.62 18.41
C LEU A 201 3.81 2.24 17.10
N GLU A 202 3.32 3.42 16.73
CA GLU A 202 3.77 4.16 15.53
C GLU A 202 5.28 4.48 15.58
N LEU A 203 5.79 4.90 16.73
CA LEU A 203 7.21 5.17 16.92
C LEU A 203 8.03 3.88 16.97
N ALA A 204 7.53 2.81 17.57
CA ALA A 204 8.20 1.50 17.59
C ALA A 204 8.37 0.92 16.16
N ALA A 205 7.34 0.99 15.33
CA ALA A 205 7.41 0.57 13.94
C ALA A 205 8.47 1.37 13.15
N ARG A 206 8.48 2.70 13.33
CA ARG A 206 9.43 3.58 12.63
C ARG A 206 10.88 3.40 13.06
N ARG A 207 11.15 3.01 14.31
CA ARG A 207 12.51 2.60 14.73
C ARG A 207 13.03 1.42 13.90
N ASN A 208 12.14 0.58 13.39
CA ASN A 208 12.46 -0.55 12.53
C ASN A 208 12.40 -0.22 11.02
N GLY A 209 12.33 1.06 10.64
CA GLY A 209 12.38 1.48 9.23
C GLY A 209 11.04 1.58 8.52
N TYR A 210 9.91 1.32 9.19
CA TYR A 210 8.58 1.36 8.60
C TYR A 210 8.01 2.79 8.61
N ALA A 211 8.10 3.50 7.48
CA ALA A 211 7.85 4.93 7.37
C ALA A 211 6.73 5.33 6.38
N HIS A 212 5.90 4.39 5.94
CA HIS A 212 4.66 4.71 5.22
C HIS A 212 3.56 5.17 6.18
N ASP A 213 2.43 5.61 5.62
CA ASP A 213 1.21 6.00 6.36
C ASP A 213 1.41 7.07 7.45
N LEU A 214 2.11 8.16 7.11
CA LEU A 214 2.39 9.24 8.05
C LEU A 214 1.20 10.15 8.35
N ASP A 215 0.09 10.07 7.62
CA ASP A 215 -1.06 10.98 7.77
C ASP A 215 -1.62 11.00 9.20
N GLY A 216 -1.75 9.82 9.83
CA GLY A 216 -2.26 9.71 11.20
C GLY A 216 -1.31 10.34 12.23
N LEU A 217 -0.01 10.07 12.08
CA LEU A 217 1.02 10.60 12.96
C LEU A 217 1.20 12.12 12.80
N ILE A 218 1.20 12.62 11.55
CA ILE A 218 1.26 14.04 11.24
C ILE A 218 0.03 14.74 11.81
N SER A 219 -1.17 14.20 11.58
CA SER A 219 -2.42 14.74 12.14
C SER A 219 -2.41 14.75 13.66
N TYR A 220 -1.87 13.70 14.30
CA TYR A 220 -1.69 13.67 15.75
C TYR A 220 -0.81 14.83 16.22
N PHE A 221 0.40 14.99 15.68
CA PHE A 221 1.28 16.09 16.10
C PHE A 221 0.73 17.48 15.75
N GLN A 222 -0.02 17.60 14.66
CA GLN A 222 -0.74 18.83 14.32
C GLN A 222 -1.88 19.12 15.30
N SER A 223 -2.54 18.10 15.86
CA SER A 223 -3.59 18.31 16.88
C SER A 223 -3.01 18.68 18.25
N GLN A 224 -1.79 18.25 18.54
CA GLN A 224 -1.05 18.59 19.77
C GLN A 224 -0.27 19.91 19.62
N TRP A 225 -0.70 20.77 18.70
CA TRP A 225 0.07 21.93 18.22
C TRP A 225 0.55 22.84 19.34
N SER A 226 1.84 23.18 19.26
CA SER A 226 2.43 24.35 19.90
C SER A 226 3.15 25.14 18.80
N PRO A 227 2.93 26.47 18.66
CA PRO A 227 3.64 27.32 17.70
C PRO A 227 5.10 27.57 18.12
N SER A 228 5.74 26.61 18.78
CA SER A 228 7.15 26.68 19.13
C SER A 228 8.02 26.23 17.95
N PRO A 229 9.24 26.76 17.81
CA PRO A 229 10.21 26.30 16.81
C PRO A 229 10.45 24.79 16.86
N SER A 230 10.45 24.19 18.06
CA SER A 230 10.61 22.74 18.25
C SER A 230 9.42 21.94 17.72
N GLY A 231 8.19 22.42 17.93
CA GLY A 231 6.97 21.81 17.37
C GLY A 231 6.95 21.85 15.85
N LEU A 232 7.30 23.00 15.27
CA LEU A 232 7.42 23.17 13.82
C LEU A 232 8.52 22.28 13.22
N ARG A 233 9.68 22.19 13.88
CA ARG A 233 10.77 21.28 13.46
C ARG A 233 10.31 19.82 13.46
N ARG A 234 9.59 19.38 14.50
CA ARG A 234 9.05 18.01 14.58
C ARG A 234 8.06 17.73 13.44
N LEU A 235 7.13 18.64 13.17
CA LEU A 235 6.16 18.50 12.08
C LEU A 235 6.82 18.49 10.70
N TYR A 236 7.82 19.35 10.50
CA TYR A 236 8.59 19.39 9.27
C TYR A 236 9.38 18.10 9.06
N CYS A 237 10.00 17.54 10.12
CA CYS A 237 10.70 16.26 10.06
C CYS A 237 9.81 15.14 9.51
N TRP A 238 8.59 14.99 10.05
CA TRP A 238 7.66 13.96 9.56
C TRP A 238 7.20 14.23 8.14
N SER A 239 6.97 15.48 7.77
CA SER A 239 6.63 15.87 6.39
C SER A 239 7.80 15.58 5.43
N TRP A 240 9.04 15.76 5.87
CA TRP A 240 10.25 15.45 5.10
C TRP A 240 10.36 13.96 4.81
N ILE A 241 10.21 13.11 5.82
CA ILE A 241 10.21 11.65 5.65
C ILE A 241 9.09 11.21 4.71
N GLU A 242 7.91 11.82 4.84
CA GLU A 242 6.80 11.54 3.95
C GLU A 242 7.13 11.81 2.48
N ALA A 243 7.79 12.93 2.17
CA ALA A 243 8.20 13.24 0.81
C ALA A 243 9.23 12.25 0.25
N GLN A 244 9.92 11.48 1.10
CA GLN A 244 10.82 10.40 0.67
C GLN A 244 10.07 9.09 0.38
N THR A 245 8.92 8.85 1.04
CA THR A 245 8.16 7.59 0.92
C THR A 245 6.96 7.68 -0.02
N ARG A 246 6.45 8.89 -0.27
CA ARG A 246 5.35 9.14 -1.19
C ARG A 246 5.51 10.48 -1.90
N LEU A 247 4.83 10.63 -3.04
CA LEU A 247 4.78 11.93 -3.73
C LEU A 247 3.97 12.92 -2.87
N SER A 248 4.68 13.79 -2.14
CA SER A 248 4.13 14.79 -1.22
C SER A 248 4.87 16.10 -1.38
N ASP A 249 4.14 17.21 -1.48
CA ASP A 249 4.68 18.57 -1.47
C ASP A 249 4.53 19.25 -0.11
N ARG A 250 4.14 18.50 0.94
CA ARG A 250 3.92 19.04 2.29
C ARG A 250 5.12 19.81 2.84
N PRO A 251 6.38 19.35 2.71
CA PRO A 251 7.54 20.13 3.18
C PRO A 251 7.60 21.51 2.53
N ARG A 252 7.46 21.57 1.19
CA ARG A 252 7.49 22.83 0.43
C ARG A 252 6.37 23.77 0.89
N ARG A 253 5.13 23.27 0.97
CA ARG A 253 3.98 24.08 1.42
C ARG A 253 4.12 24.57 2.86
N MET A 254 4.73 23.77 3.73
CA MET A 254 5.02 24.18 5.10
C MET A 254 6.05 25.33 5.14
N LEU A 255 7.13 25.25 4.37
CA LEU A 255 8.12 26.34 4.26
C LEU A 255 7.51 27.62 3.70
N GLU A 256 6.69 27.52 2.65
CA GLU A 256 5.97 28.65 2.06
C GLU A 256 5.06 29.33 3.09
N SER A 257 4.36 28.53 3.90
CA SER A 257 3.47 29.04 4.95
C SER A 257 4.24 29.74 6.07
N LEU A 258 5.39 29.19 6.49
CA LEU A 258 6.27 29.81 7.49
C LEU A 258 6.85 31.15 7.01
N ARG A 259 7.31 31.21 5.76
CA ARG A 259 7.84 32.44 5.15
C ARG A 259 6.77 33.51 5.00
N ALA A 260 5.56 33.13 4.58
CA ALA A 260 4.43 34.05 4.47
C ALA A 260 3.99 34.60 5.84
N GLU A 261 3.99 33.78 6.90
CA GLU A 261 3.72 34.25 8.26
C GLU A 261 4.83 35.18 8.76
N ALA A 262 6.11 34.83 8.53
CA ALA A 262 7.25 35.67 8.89
C ALA A 262 7.16 37.06 8.27
N GLN A 263 6.76 37.16 6.99
CA GLN A 263 6.54 38.44 6.31
C GLN A 263 5.36 39.23 6.87
N ARG A 264 4.24 38.56 7.19
CA ARG A 264 3.04 39.23 7.74
C ARG A 264 3.23 39.75 9.16
N SER A 265 4.06 39.08 9.95
CA SER A 265 4.27 39.36 11.37
C SER A 265 5.61 40.05 11.69
N ASP A 266 6.42 40.32 10.67
CA ASP A 266 7.80 40.83 10.80
C ASP A 266 8.68 39.96 11.74
N ALA A 267 8.44 38.64 11.74
CA ALA A 267 9.09 37.68 12.62
C ALA A 267 10.33 37.06 11.96
N SER A 268 11.49 37.67 12.16
CA SER A 268 12.79 37.19 11.64
C SER A 268 13.14 35.75 12.06
N ASP A 269 12.69 35.32 13.25
CA ASP A 269 12.89 33.97 13.76
C ASP A 269 12.18 32.91 12.92
N LEU A 270 10.98 33.19 12.41
CA LEU A 270 10.23 32.26 11.57
C LEU A 270 10.85 32.11 10.19
N ALA A 271 11.37 33.19 9.62
CA ALA A 271 12.13 33.15 8.37
C ALA A 271 13.42 32.33 8.54
N SER A 272 14.19 32.60 9.61
CA SER A 272 15.40 31.86 9.95
C SER A 272 15.13 30.38 10.18
N LEU A 273 14.02 30.04 10.84
CA LEU A 273 13.58 28.66 11.02
C LEU A 273 13.27 27.98 9.68
N ALA A 274 12.54 28.64 8.78
CA ALA A 274 12.23 28.07 7.47
C ALA A 274 13.50 27.74 6.67
N ASP A 275 14.47 28.66 6.66
CA ASP A 275 15.74 28.46 5.95
C ASP A 275 16.58 27.34 6.58
N ALA A 276 16.62 27.26 7.92
CA ALA A 276 17.28 26.16 8.62
C ALA A 276 16.62 24.80 8.32
N LEU A 277 15.28 24.74 8.26
CA LEU A 277 14.55 23.51 7.94
C LEU A 277 14.80 23.04 6.51
N GLU A 278 14.82 23.96 5.54
CA GLU A 278 15.07 23.65 4.12
C GLU A 278 16.46 23.05 3.86
N GLN A 279 17.46 23.52 4.62
CA GLN A 279 18.84 23.02 4.55
C GLN A 279 19.05 21.71 5.32
N THR A 280 18.15 21.37 6.26
CA THR A 280 18.28 20.16 7.06
C THR A 280 17.83 18.93 6.27
N ARG A 281 18.59 17.83 6.40
CA ARG A 281 18.22 16.50 5.88
C ARG A 281 17.93 15.59 7.06
N PHE A 282 16.66 15.33 7.32
CA PHE A 282 16.26 14.49 8.44
C PHE A 282 16.33 13.01 8.09
N THR A 283 16.80 12.20 9.04
CA THR A 283 16.65 10.75 9.03
C THR A 283 15.37 10.34 9.77
N LEU A 284 14.89 9.13 9.49
CA LEU A 284 13.75 8.56 10.22
C LEU A 284 14.02 8.49 11.73
N ARG A 285 15.27 8.20 12.12
CA ARG A 285 15.69 8.15 13.51
C ARG A 285 15.56 9.51 14.19
N ASP A 286 16.02 10.58 13.54
CA ASP A 286 15.90 11.95 14.06
C ASP A 286 14.43 12.30 14.36
N CYS A 287 13.53 11.96 13.44
CA CYS A 287 12.11 12.23 13.62
C CYS A 287 11.50 11.41 14.76
N VAL A 288 11.88 10.13 14.88
CA VAL A 288 11.42 9.27 15.98
C VAL A 288 11.88 9.80 17.34
N ASP A 289 13.15 10.19 17.44
CA ASP A 289 13.72 10.68 18.70
C ASP A 289 12.99 11.96 19.14
N MET A 290 12.85 12.94 18.24
CA MET A 290 12.05 14.16 18.46
C MET A 290 10.57 13.89 18.77
N GLY A 291 9.98 12.86 18.16
CA GLY A 291 8.60 12.45 18.37
C GLY A 291 8.36 11.78 19.72
N SER A 292 9.40 11.21 20.33
CA SER A 292 9.33 10.55 21.63
C SER A 292 9.51 11.48 22.84
N GLY A 293 9.73 12.78 22.60
CA GLY A 293 10.03 13.74 23.66
C GLY A 293 11.42 13.59 24.27
N ARG A 294 12.34 12.90 23.56
CA ARG A 294 13.76 12.79 23.90
C ARG A 294 14.59 13.72 23.05
#